data_AF-A0A2R6HZL7-F1
#
_entry.id   AF-A0A2R6HZL7-F1
#
_cell.length_a   1.000
_cell.length_b   1.000
_cell.length_c   1.000
_cell.angle_alpha   90.00
_cell.angle_beta   90.00
_cell.angle_gamma   90.00
#
_symmetry.space_group_name_H-M   'P 1'
#
loop_
_entity.id
_entity.type
_entity.pdbx_description
1 polymer ?
#
loop_
_entity_poly.entity_id
_entity_poly.type
_entity_poly.pdbx_seq_one_letter_code
_entity_poly.pdbx_strand_id
1 'polypeptide(L)'
;MGLVRIVRGTAHAPTATASYDAALAAAGVHNYNLVTVSSVVPADARVEVVGTAPDLGPVGEGLTVVQGRATTDEGPAVAGLGWATGPEGGILYEAAGTDRAAVRA
;
A
#
# COMPACT_ATOMS: atom_id res chain seq x y z
N MET A 1 12.25 10.23 -14.32
CA MET A 1 11.84 8.82 -14.18
C MET A 1 11.46 8.59 -12.74
N GLY A 2 10.18 8.80 -12.42
CA GLY A 2 9.61 8.47 -11.12
C GLY A 2 9.55 6.95 -10.91
N LEU A 3 9.37 6.52 -9.66
CA LEU A 3 9.20 5.13 -9.31
C LEU A 3 8.08 4.99 -8.27
N VAL A 4 7.06 4.21 -8.62
CA VAL A 4 5.99 3.77 -7.73
C VAL A 4 6.32 2.35 -7.29
N ARG A 5 6.51 2.15 -5.98
CA ARG A 5 6.79 0.83 -5.39
C ARG A 5 5.51 0.25 -4.80
N ILE A 6 5.15 -0.95 -5.23
CA ILE A 6 4.07 -1.72 -4.63
C ILE A 6 4.65 -2.58 -3.52
N VAL A 7 4.26 -2.24 -2.29
CA VAL A 7 4.62 -2.94 -1.06
C VAL A 7 3.35 -3.48 -0.41
N ARG A 8 3.51 -4.49 0.44
CA ARG A 8 2.41 -5.11 1.17
C ARG A 8 2.90 -5.66 2.49
N GLY A 9 2.03 -5.61 3.50
CA GLY A 9 2.29 -6.16 4.81
C GLY A 9 0.98 -6.57 5.47
N THR A 10 1.05 -7.60 6.30
CA THR A 10 -0.07 -8.10 7.10
C THR A 10 0.46 -8.40 8.49
N ALA A 11 -0.27 -8.04 9.53
CA ALA A 11 0.11 -8.31 10.90
C ALA A 11 -1.12 -8.43 11.81
N HIS A 12 -0.92 -9.09 12.94
CA HIS A 12 -1.86 -9.12 14.06
C HIS A 12 -1.26 -8.36 15.23
N ALA A 13 -2.10 -7.66 15.98
CA ALA A 13 -1.70 -7.02 17.23
C ALA A 13 -2.92 -6.82 18.15
N PRO A 14 -2.70 -6.47 19.43
CA PRO A 14 -3.79 -6.36 20.41
C PRO A 14 -4.82 -5.26 20.14
N THR A 15 -4.52 -4.29 19.27
CA THR A 15 -5.44 -3.21 18.89
C THR A 15 -5.43 -2.98 17.39
N ALA A 16 -6.52 -2.43 16.85
CA ALA A 16 -6.62 -2.07 15.43
C ALA A 16 -5.51 -1.09 14.97
N THR A 17 -5.09 -0.19 15.85
CA THR A 17 -4.00 0.75 15.57
C THR A 17 -2.65 0.04 15.56
N ALA A 18 -2.38 -0.84 16.54
CA ALA A 18 -1.14 -1.60 16.60
C ALA A 18 -1.04 -2.61 15.44
N SER A 19 -2.15 -3.21 15.01
CA SER A 19 -2.14 -4.17 13.89
C SER A 19 -1.85 -3.48 12.58
N TYR A 20 -2.33 -2.24 12.43
CA TYR A 20 -2.03 -1.40 11.29
C TYR A 20 -0.56 -0.97 11.27
N ASP A 21 -0.03 -0.46 12.38
CA ASP A 21 1.39 -0.10 12.50
C ASP A 21 2.32 -1.30 12.21
N ALA A 22 2.02 -2.46 12.79
CA ALA A 22 2.77 -3.69 12.52
C ALA A 22 2.67 -4.14 11.05
N ALA A 23 1.53 -3.91 10.38
CA ALA A 23 1.39 -4.19 8.94
C ALA A 23 2.22 -3.21 8.09
N LEU A 24 2.30 -1.93 8.48
CA LEU A 24 3.22 -0.97 7.87
C LEU A 24 4.68 -1.36 8.10
N ALA A 25 5.00 -1.93 9.26
CA ALA A 25 6.34 -2.40 9.57
C ALA A 25 6.71 -3.61 8.70
N ALA A 26 5.79 -4.56 8.54
CA ALA A 26 5.95 -5.68 7.62
C ALA A 26 6.11 -5.24 6.15
N ALA A 27 5.45 -4.14 5.77
CA ALA A 27 5.61 -3.51 4.45
C ALA A 27 6.88 -2.65 4.31
N GLY A 28 7.62 -2.40 5.39
CA GLY A 28 8.85 -1.59 5.41
C GLY A 28 8.61 -0.08 5.46
N VAL A 29 7.39 0.40 5.73
CA VAL A 29 7.03 1.82 5.63
C VAL A 29 6.56 2.48 6.94
N HIS A 30 6.56 1.76 8.06
CA HIS A 30 6.14 2.27 9.39
C HIS A 30 6.86 3.52 9.88
N ASN A 31 8.10 3.75 9.46
CA ASN A 31 8.92 4.87 9.91
C ASN A 31 8.74 6.15 9.08
N TYR A 32 7.77 6.18 8.16
CA TYR A 32 7.53 7.32 7.27
C TYR A 32 6.14 7.92 7.49
N ASN A 33 6.00 9.21 7.20
CA ASN A 33 4.71 9.89 7.23
C ASN A 33 3.98 9.64 5.91
N LEU A 34 2.93 8.81 5.95
CA LEU A 34 2.17 8.45 4.76
C LEU A 34 1.13 9.52 4.42
N VAL A 35 1.21 10.08 3.21
CA VAL A 35 0.26 11.06 2.67
C VAL A 35 -0.56 10.39 1.58
N THR A 36 -1.82 10.07 1.88
CA THR A 36 -2.71 9.43 0.92
C THR A 36 -3.13 10.39 -0.19
N VAL A 37 -2.99 9.96 -1.44
CA VAL A 37 -3.43 10.71 -2.64
C VAL A 37 -4.47 9.91 -3.43
N SER A 38 -5.05 10.54 -4.47
CA SER A 38 -6.16 9.99 -5.23
C SER A 38 -5.83 8.64 -5.88
N SER A 39 -5.16 8.62 -7.03
CA SER A 39 -4.93 7.35 -7.76
C SER A 39 -3.90 7.44 -8.90
N VAL A 40 -3.34 8.60 -9.21
CA VAL A 40 -2.63 8.82 -10.49
C VAL A 40 -1.20 8.31 -10.45
N VAL A 41 -0.81 7.54 -11.46
CA VAL A 41 0.59 7.18 -11.76
C VAL A 41 1.12 8.16 -12.81
N PRO A 42 2.22 8.91 -12.53
CA PRO A 42 2.81 9.83 -13.50
C PRO A 42 3.27 9.12 -14.80
N ALA A 43 3.19 9.82 -15.93
CA ALA A 43 3.57 9.29 -17.25
C ALA A 43 5.01 8.77 -17.35
N ASP A 44 5.94 9.38 -16.62
CA ASP A 44 7.35 8.98 -16.61
C ASP A 44 7.69 8.01 -15.46
N ALA A 45 6.69 7.55 -14.69
CA ALA A 45 6.89 6.66 -13.56
C ALA A 45 6.81 5.18 -13.96
N ARG A 46 7.68 4.37 -13.35
CA ARG A 46 7.59 2.90 -13.41
C ARG A 46 6.86 2.37 -12.18
N VAL A 47 6.11 1.29 -12.34
CA VAL A 47 5.49 0.57 -11.22
C VAL A 47 6.25 -0.73 -11.01
N GLU A 48 6.75 -0.95 -9.79
CA GLU A 48 7.51 -2.15 -9.42
C GLU A 48 6.94 -2.81 -8.18
N VAL A 49 6.73 -4.13 -8.24
CA VAL A 49 6.30 -4.92 -7.08
C VAL A 49 7.53 -5.41 -6.33
N VAL A 50 7.79 -4.81 -5.17
CA VAL A 50 8.98 -5.11 -4.35
C VAL A 50 8.66 -5.89 -3.08
N GLY A 51 7.38 -5.98 -2.71
CA GLY A 51 6.93 -6.70 -1.51
C GLY A 51 7.15 -5.89 -0.24
N THR A 52 8.40 -5.61 0.12
CA THR A 52 8.79 -4.79 1.27
C THR A 52 9.58 -3.58 0.77
N ALA A 53 9.31 -2.39 1.32
CA ALA A 53 10.04 -1.19 0.95
C ALA A 53 11.52 -1.31 1.35
N PRO A 54 12.45 -0.84 0.50
CA PRO A 54 13.83 -0.61 0.92
C PRO A 54 13.90 0.61 1.86
N ASP A 55 15.10 1.01 2.25
CA ASP A 55 15.31 2.35 2.81
C ASP A 55 14.94 3.40 1.75
N LEU A 56 13.97 4.26 2.10
CA LEU A 56 13.45 5.33 1.26
C LEU A 56 13.91 6.71 1.72
N GLY A 57 14.79 6.77 2.72
CA GLY A 57 15.32 8.00 3.30
C GLY A 57 15.11 8.09 4.82
N PRO A 58 15.35 9.27 5.39
CA PRO A 58 15.25 9.51 6.83
C PRO A 58 13.88 9.14 7.43
N VAL A 59 13.90 8.69 8.69
CA VAL A 59 12.70 8.48 9.49
C VAL A 59 11.90 9.78 9.60
N GLY A 60 10.59 9.69 9.42
CA GLY A 60 9.66 10.82 9.45
C GLY A 60 9.51 11.57 8.12
N GLU A 61 10.24 11.19 7.08
CA GLU A 61 10.02 11.77 5.74
C GLU A 61 8.64 11.43 5.19
N GLY A 62 8.12 12.33 4.36
CA GLY A 62 6.81 12.19 3.73
C GLY A 62 6.84 11.24 2.55
N LEU A 63 5.96 10.24 2.54
CA LEU A 63 5.74 9.36 1.39
C LEU A 63 4.31 9.53 0.86
N THR A 64 4.19 9.94 -0.39
CA THR A 64 2.92 9.92 -1.10
C THR A 64 2.51 8.47 -1.40
N VAL A 65 1.33 8.06 -0.98
CA VAL A 65 0.84 6.69 -1.15
C VAL A 65 -0.58 6.62 -1.69
N VAL A 66 -0.87 5.54 -2.39
CA VAL A 66 -2.23 5.01 -2.56
C VAL A 66 -2.29 3.74 -1.70
N GLN A 67 -3.34 3.59 -0.90
CA GLN A 67 -3.37 2.56 0.13
C GLN A 67 -4.70 1.80 0.15
N GLY A 68 -4.62 0.50 -0.14
CA GLY A 68 -5.62 -0.46 0.33
C GLY A 68 -5.31 -0.88 1.76
N ARG A 69 -6.33 -0.83 2.63
CA ARG A 69 -6.23 -1.27 4.03
C ARG A 69 -7.50 -1.98 4.44
N ALA A 70 -7.32 -3.11 5.13
CA ALA A 70 -8.37 -3.76 5.90
C ALA A 70 -7.86 -4.05 7.31
N THR A 71 -8.74 -3.97 8.29
CA THR A 71 -8.48 -4.36 9.69
C THR A 71 -9.73 -5.02 10.22
N THR A 72 -9.57 -6.14 10.91
CA THR A 72 -10.68 -6.91 11.48
C THR A 72 -10.27 -7.46 12.84
N ASP A 73 -11.25 -7.63 13.72
CA ASP A 73 -11.13 -8.34 14.99
C ASP A 73 -11.33 -9.86 14.80
N GLU A 74 -12.19 -10.25 13.85
CA GLU A 74 -12.48 -11.63 13.52
C GLU A 74 -12.45 -11.90 12.01
N GLY A 75 -12.03 -13.10 11.64
CA GLY A 75 -11.98 -13.52 10.24
C GLY A 75 -10.84 -12.88 9.42
N PRO A 76 -10.88 -13.02 8.08
CA PRO A 76 -9.86 -12.48 7.18
C PRO A 76 -10.00 -10.97 6.95
N ALA A 77 -8.89 -10.24 7.04
CA ALA A 77 -8.75 -8.90 6.48
C ALA A 77 -7.98 -8.97 5.16
N VAL A 78 -8.57 -8.47 4.08
CA VAL A 78 -8.00 -8.50 2.73
C VAL A 78 -7.88 -7.09 2.18
N ALA A 79 -6.69 -6.73 1.72
CA ALA A 79 -6.45 -5.51 0.95
C ALA A 79 -5.86 -5.87 -0.42
N GLY A 80 -6.28 -5.14 -1.45
CA GLY A 80 -5.86 -5.30 -2.83
C GLY A 80 -5.43 -3.97 -3.43
N LEU A 81 -4.47 -4.04 -4.34
CA LEU A 81 -4.06 -2.95 -5.21
C LEU A 81 -4.06 -3.48 -6.66
N GLY A 82 -4.73 -2.76 -7.55
CA GLY A 82 -4.69 -2.95 -9.00
C GLY A 82 -4.16 -1.70 -9.67
N TRP A 83 -3.58 -1.84 -10.86
CA TRP A 83 -3.11 -0.69 -11.63
C TRP A 83 -3.12 -0.95 -13.13
N ALA A 84 -3.21 0.14 -13.88
CA ALA A 84 -3.01 0.16 -15.33
C ALA A 84 -2.10 1.35 -15.68
N THR A 85 -1.15 1.14 -16.58
CA THR A 85 -0.22 2.19 -17.04
C THR A 85 -0.21 2.26 -18.56
N GLY A 86 -0.06 3.48 -19.09
CA GLY A 86 0.06 3.76 -20.52
C GLY A 86 0.95 4.98 -20.79
N PRO A 87 1.05 5.42 -22.05
CA PRO A 87 1.95 6.51 -22.45
C PRO A 87 1.68 7.85 -21.75
N GLU A 88 0.42 8.13 -21.42
CA GLU A 88 -0.01 9.39 -20.79
C GLU A 88 -0.02 9.30 -19.25
N GLY A 89 0.45 8.19 -18.67
CA GLY A 89 0.33 7.88 -17.25
C GLY A 89 -0.57 6.69 -16.98
N GLY A 90 -0.94 6.55 -15.71
CA GLY A 90 -1.69 5.40 -15.25
C GLY A 90 -2.55 5.71 -14.04
N ILE A 91 -3.19 4.66 -13.55
CA ILE A 91 -4.08 4.71 -12.39
C ILE A 91 -3.82 3.52 -11.46
N LEU A 92 -3.95 3.77 -10.17
CA LEU A 92 -3.96 2.80 -9.08
C LEU A 92 -5.39 2.72 -8.53
N TYR A 93 -5.82 1.51 -8.19
CA TYR A 93 -7.08 1.28 -7.50
C TYR A 93 -6.81 0.43 -6.27
N GLU A 94 -7.35 0.85 -5.14
CA GLU A 94 -7.42 0.06 -3.92
C GLU A 94 -8.76 -0.64 -3.74
N ALA A 95 -8.71 -1.82 -3.12
CA ALA A 95 -9.87 -2.55 -2.66
C ALA A 95 -9.59 -3.14 -1.28
N ALA A 96 -10.64 -3.29 -0.46
CA ALA A 96 -10.55 -3.89 0.85
C ALA A 96 -11.82 -4.68 1.16
N GLY A 97 -11.69 -5.73 1.98
CA GLY A 97 -12.82 -6.55 2.39
C GLY A 97 -12.39 -7.78 3.19
N THR A 98 -13.29 -8.76 3.26
CA THR A 98 -13.08 -10.02 3.96
C THR A 98 -13.03 -11.23 3.02
N ASP A 99 -13.30 -11.04 1.73
CA ASP A 99 -13.24 -12.11 0.72
C ASP A 99 -12.16 -11.81 -0.31
N ARG A 100 -11.19 -12.73 -0.45
CA ARG A 100 -10.08 -12.58 -1.38
C ARG A 100 -10.48 -12.63 -2.85
N ALA A 101 -11.45 -13.46 -3.19
CA ALA A 101 -11.93 -13.54 -4.57
C ALA A 101 -12.67 -12.26 -4.95
N ALA A 102 -13.50 -11.72 -4.04
CA ALA A 102 -14.20 -10.46 -4.26
C ALA A 102 -13.23 -9.27 -4.40
N VAL A 103 -12.19 -9.19 -3.57
CA VAL A 103 -11.17 -8.12 -3.65
C VAL A 103 -10.32 -8.22 -4.92
N ARG A 104 -10.23 -9.39 -5.55
CA ARG A 104 -9.42 -9.61 -6.76
C ARG A 104 -10.19 -9.40 -8.08
N ALA A 105 -11.52 -9.47 -8.03
CA ALA A 105 -12.38 -9.41 -9.21
C ALA A 105 -12.27 -8.07 -9.95
#